data_AF-X1AUK0-F1
#
_entry.id   AF-X1AUK0-F1
#
_cell.length_a   1.000
_cell.length_b   1.000
_cell.length_c   1.000
_cell.angle_alpha   90.00
_cell.angle_beta   90.00
_cell.angle_gamma   90.00
#
_symmetry.space_group_name_H-M   'P 1'
#
loop_
_entity.id
_entity.type
_entity.pdbx_description
1 polymer ?
#
loop_
_entity_poly.entity_id
_entity_poly.type
_entity_poly.pdbx_seq_one_letter_code
_entity_poly.pdbx_strand_id
1 'polypeptide(L)'
;FLVTLVFLLGIMVSGCPSNGGDQVTPSPTPAAFSVSNLAIEPAEVMANEAVTISVSVANTGGSQGSYEAILNINGAPEETKTVTIATGASQSITFSVTREDGGSYTVTVDSLTDSFTVVQEVTFPDSNLEAVIRETINKLQGPIYTSDLESLTRLIAQERGISDLSGLEYCLNLRWLDLGQNNISDLSPLAGLSDLRYLFLQSNNTSDLLPLSSLTNLELLDLSDNNIGDLSPLTGLINLKELDLGDNQISNISPLVGLTDMTRLSLSGNIISELTPLAGLSKLQELYLNENNIS
;
A
#
# COMPACT_ATOMS: atom_id res chain seq x y z
N PHE A 1 46.07 -91.95 -7.33
CA PHE A 1 46.92 -90.75 -7.19
C PHE A 1 47.60 -90.54 -8.54
N LEU A 2 47.66 -89.28 -9.02
CA LEU A 2 48.44 -88.82 -10.20
C LEU A 2 47.99 -89.32 -11.60
N VAL A 3 47.82 -88.36 -12.55
CA VAL A 3 48.02 -88.40 -14.03
C VAL A 3 47.61 -89.68 -14.81
N THR A 4 46.70 -89.65 -15.79
CA THR A 4 46.86 -89.46 -17.28
C THR A 4 45.44 -89.61 -17.91
N LEU A 5 45.04 -89.27 -19.16
CA LEU A 5 45.49 -88.50 -20.37
C LEU A 5 44.15 -87.98 -21.02
N VAL A 6 43.86 -87.52 -22.26
CA VAL A 6 44.44 -87.45 -23.63
C VAL A 6 43.99 -86.11 -24.30
N PHE A 7 44.29 -85.94 -25.60
CA PHE A 7 44.12 -84.75 -26.45
C PHE A 7 42.70 -84.43 -27.00
N LEU A 8 42.57 -83.17 -27.43
CA LEU A 8 41.70 -82.57 -28.47
C LEU A 8 41.52 -83.46 -29.73
N LEU A 9 40.51 -83.26 -30.62
CA LEU A 9 40.15 -82.00 -31.28
C LEU A 9 38.78 -82.02 -32.00
N GLY A 10 38.03 -80.91 -31.93
CA GLY A 10 37.40 -80.31 -33.12
C GLY A 10 35.88 -80.44 -33.40
N ILE A 11 35.34 -79.33 -33.96
CA ILE A 11 34.08 -79.11 -34.71
C ILE A 11 32.92 -78.46 -33.92
N MET A 12 32.32 -77.42 -34.52
CA MET A 12 31.20 -76.64 -33.98
C MET A 12 29.85 -77.08 -34.56
N VAL A 13 28.82 -77.13 -33.71
CA VAL A 13 27.40 -77.00 -34.09
C VAL A 13 26.69 -76.16 -33.02
N SER A 14 25.78 -75.28 -33.43
CA SER A 14 25.14 -74.27 -32.58
C SER A 14 24.19 -74.85 -31.53
N GLY A 15 24.28 -74.34 -30.30
CA GLY A 15 23.29 -74.55 -29.23
C GLY A 15 23.32 -73.38 -28.24
N CYS A 16 22.15 -72.85 -27.85
CA CYS A 16 22.06 -71.62 -27.06
C CYS A 16 22.36 -71.84 -25.57
N PRO A 17 23.19 -70.99 -24.95
CA PRO A 17 23.04 -70.62 -23.55
C PRO A 17 21.94 -69.56 -23.40
N SER A 18 21.20 -69.58 -22.29
CA SER A 18 20.19 -68.57 -21.98
C SER A 18 20.83 -67.24 -21.57
N ASN A 19 20.50 -66.14 -22.25
CA ASN A 19 20.74 -64.80 -21.73
C ASN A 19 19.82 -64.55 -20.53
N GLY A 20 20.31 -64.87 -19.32
CA GLY A 20 19.79 -64.34 -18.07
C GLY A 20 20.15 -62.86 -17.93
N GLY A 21 19.58 -62.02 -18.80
CA GLY A 21 19.70 -60.58 -18.68
C GLY A 21 18.73 -60.09 -17.62
N ASP A 22 19.24 -59.66 -16.47
CA ASP A 22 18.44 -58.99 -15.44
C ASP A 22 17.67 -57.83 -16.09
N GLN A 23 16.35 -57.98 -16.17
CA GLN A 23 15.46 -56.90 -16.51
C GLN A 23 15.43 -55.94 -15.31
N VAL A 24 16.42 -55.04 -15.27
CA VAL A 24 16.38 -53.83 -14.45
C VAL A 24 15.21 -53.00 -14.97
N THR A 25 14.02 -53.30 -14.45
CA THR A 25 12.82 -52.51 -14.70
C THR A 25 13.16 -51.07 -14.37
N PRO A 26 12.99 -50.10 -15.28
CA PRO A 26 13.35 -48.72 -15.01
C PRO A 26 12.60 -48.27 -13.77
N SER A 27 13.32 -47.71 -12.79
CA SER A 27 12.71 -47.21 -11.55
C SER A 27 11.57 -46.27 -11.93
N PRO A 28 10.36 -46.42 -11.35
CA PRO A 28 9.23 -45.59 -11.71
C PRO A 28 9.61 -44.11 -11.51
N THR A 29 9.39 -43.30 -12.54
CA THR A 29 9.64 -41.86 -12.46
C THR A 29 8.81 -41.30 -11.30
N PRO A 30 9.40 -40.52 -10.37
CA PRO A 30 8.66 -39.94 -9.25
C PRO A 30 7.47 -39.09 -9.70
N ALA A 31 6.59 -38.78 -8.75
CA ALA A 31 5.60 -37.72 -8.91
C ALA A 31 6.30 -36.39 -9.20
N ALA A 32 5.72 -35.59 -10.07
CA ALA A 32 6.17 -34.26 -10.44
C ALA A 32 4.92 -33.42 -10.71
N PHE A 33 4.93 -32.15 -10.33
CA PHE A 33 3.72 -31.32 -10.35
C PHE A 33 3.95 -30.04 -11.14
N SER A 34 2.88 -29.57 -11.79
CA SER A 34 2.81 -28.26 -12.41
C SER A 34 1.52 -27.57 -11.98
N VAL A 35 1.64 -26.34 -11.49
CA VAL A 35 0.51 -25.47 -11.16
C VAL A 35 0.18 -24.59 -12.37
N SER A 36 -1.10 -24.34 -12.59
CA SER A 36 -1.62 -23.57 -13.73
C SER A 36 -2.97 -22.96 -13.35
N ASN A 37 -3.48 -22.05 -14.20
CA ASN A 37 -4.83 -21.49 -14.06
C ASN A 37 -5.13 -20.93 -12.66
N LEU A 38 -4.29 -20.01 -12.16
CA LEU A 38 -4.69 -19.16 -11.05
C LEU A 38 -5.89 -18.33 -11.51
N ALA A 39 -6.97 -18.36 -10.74
CA ALA A 39 -8.18 -17.59 -10.98
C ALA A 39 -8.75 -17.10 -9.64
N ILE A 40 -9.15 -15.84 -9.61
CA ILE A 40 -9.67 -15.15 -8.43
C ILE A 40 -11.07 -14.62 -8.78
N GLU A 41 -12.08 -15.00 -7.99
CA GLU A 41 -13.47 -14.60 -8.23
C GLU A 41 -14.21 -14.29 -6.91
N PRO A 42 -14.80 -13.09 -6.76
CA PRO A 42 -14.65 -11.91 -7.63
C PRO A 42 -13.27 -11.25 -7.47
N ALA A 43 -12.86 -10.45 -8.47
CA ALA A 43 -11.62 -9.68 -8.42
C ALA A 43 -11.76 -8.33 -7.66
N GLU A 44 -12.99 -7.86 -7.46
CA GLU A 44 -13.33 -6.76 -6.56
C GLU A 44 -14.44 -7.25 -5.61
N VAL A 45 -14.34 -6.94 -4.31
CA VAL A 45 -15.17 -7.52 -3.25
C VAL A 45 -15.48 -6.49 -2.17
N MET A 46 -16.65 -6.53 -1.53
CA MET A 46 -16.87 -5.67 -0.37
C MET A 46 -16.04 -6.14 0.83
N ALA A 47 -15.70 -5.20 1.73
CA ALA A 47 -15.20 -5.56 3.05
C ALA A 47 -16.13 -6.58 3.76
N ASN A 48 -15.52 -7.60 4.34
CA ASN A 48 -16.12 -8.77 4.97
C ASN A 48 -16.85 -9.78 4.05
N GLU A 49 -16.85 -9.59 2.72
CA GLU A 49 -17.24 -10.64 1.76
C GLU A 49 -16.07 -11.62 1.47
N ALA A 50 -16.35 -12.69 0.71
CA ALA A 50 -15.43 -13.80 0.49
C ALA A 50 -14.97 -13.90 -0.97
N VAL A 51 -13.65 -13.90 -1.16
CA VAL A 51 -12.97 -14.10 -2.44
C VAL A 51 -12.57 -15.56 -2.59
N THR A 52 -12.98 -16.17 -3.70
CA THR A 52 -12.62 -17.54 -4.07
C THR A 52 -11.33 -17.51 -4.90
N ILE A 53 -10.26 -18.11 -4.39
CA ILE A 53 -8.98 -18.23 -5.10
C ILE A 53 -8.83 -19.69 -5.51
N SER A 54 -8.53 -19.98 -6.78
CA SER A 54 -8.38 -21.35 -7.26
C SER A 54 -7.15 -21.53 -8.15
N VAL A 55 -6.60 -22.75 -8.14
CA VAL A 55 -5.51 -23.19 -9.03
C VAL A 55 -5.74 -24.61 -9.55
N SER A 56 -5.23 -24.91 -10.74
CA SER A 56 -5.19 -26.25 -11.32
C SER A 56 -3.81 -26.89 -11.14
N VAL A 57 -3.73 -27.97 -10.35
CA VAL A 57 -2.50 -28.75 -10.15
C VAL A 57 -2.58 -30.04 -10.96
N ALA A 58 -1.57 -30.32 -11.78
CA ALA A 58 -1.44 -31.55 -12.58
C ALA A 58 -0.24 -32.38 -12.12
N ASN A 59 -0.39 -33.70 -12.01
CA ASN A 59 0.73 -34.62 -11.77
C ASN A 59 1.29 -35.10 -13.12
N THR A 60 2.42 -34.51 -13.52
CA THR A 60 3.17 -34.79 -14.75
C THR A 60 4.25 -35.86 -14.55
N GLY A 61 4.40 -36.38 -13.33
CA GLY A 61 5.33 -37.45 -12.98
C GLY A 61 4.87 -38.85 -13.40
N GLY A 62 5.63 -39.87 -13.01
CA GLY A 62 5.31 -41.28 -13.28
C GLY A 62 4.54 -42.00 -12.18
N SER A 63 4.60 -41.51 -10.93
CA SER A 63 3.90 -42.07 -9.78
C SER A 63 2.82 -41.13 -9.25
N GLN A 64 1.84 -41.69 -8.53
CA GLN A 64 1.04 -40.91 -7.59
C GLN A 64 1.98 -40.21 -6.57
N GLY A 65 1.57 -39.03 -6.13
CA GLY A 65 2.20 -38.32 -5.02
C GLY A 65 1.25 -37.29 -4.41
N SER A 66 1.72 -36.59 -3.39
CA SER A 66 1.01 -35.47 -2.78
C SER A 66 1.68 -34.14 -3.13
N TYR A 67 0.88 -33.12 -3.43
CA TYR A 67 1.33 -31.75 -3.65
C TYR A 67 0.76 -30.85 -2.54
N GLU A 68 1.57 -29.88 -2.10
CA GLU A 68 1.24 -28.92 -1.07
C GLU A 68 1.13 -27.52 -1.70
N ALA A 69 -0.11 -27.04 -1.85
CA ALA A 69 -0.36 -25.70 -2.36
C ALA A 69 -0.43 -24.73 -1.17
N ILE A 70 0.50 -23.78 -1.15
CA ILE A 70 0.54 -22.69 -0.17
C ILE A 70 -0.05 -21.44 -0.82
N LEU A 71 -1.14 -20.92 -0.25
CA LEU A 71 -1.63 -19.59 -0.54
C LEU A 71 -0.83 -18.56 0.26
N ASN A 72 -0.28 -17.58 -0.43
CA ASN A 72 0.30 -16.39 0.18
C ASN A 72 -0.50 -15.15 -0.23
N ILE A 73 -0.72 -14.25 0.71
CA ILE A 73 -1.29 -12.92 0.47
C ILE A 73 -0.26 -11.87 0.85
N ASN A 74 0.00 -10.91 -0.04
CA ASN A 74 1.03 -9.88 0.12
C ASN A 74 2.43 -10.44 0.50
N GLY A 75 2.71 -11.67 0.05
CA GLY A 75 3.96 -12.40 0.32
C GLY A 75 4.01 -13.17 1.65
N ALA A 76 2.97 -13.12 2.48
CA ALA A 76 2.86 -13.89 3.72
C ALA A 76 2.00 -15.16 3.51
N PRO A 77 2.42 -16.36 3.94
CA PRO A 77 1.62 -17.58 3.82
C PRO A 77 0.42 -17.56 4.78
N GLU A 78 -0.78 -17.88 4.28
CA GLU A 78 -2.03 -17.83 5.07
C GLU A 78 -2.74 -19.19 5.19
N GLU A 79 -2.88 -19.94 4.09
CA GLU A 79 -3.54 -21.24 4.09
C GLU A 79 -2.76 -22.25 3.23
N THR A 80 -2.57 -23.46 3.76
CA THR A 80 -1.89 -24.56 3.06
C THR A 80 -2.85 -25.72 2.83
N LYS A 81 -2.94 -26.22 1.59
CA LYS A 81 -3.78 -27.34 1.20
C LYS A 81 -2.99 -28.44 0.49
N THR A 82 -2.98 -29.62 1.09
CA THR A 82 -2.36 -30.82 0.51
C THR A 82 -3.38 -31.63 -0.28
N VAL A 83 -3.07 -31.95 -1.54
CA VAL A 83 -3.86 -32.87 -2.39
C VAL A 83 -3.01 -34.07 -2.81
N THR A 84 -3.64 -35.21 -3.12
CA THR A 84 -2.94 -36.42 -3.58
C THR A 84 -3.47 -36.80 -4.94
N ILE A 85 -2.61 -36.72 -5.97
CA ILE A 85 -3.00 -36.76 -7.37
C ILE A 85 -2.33 -37.97 -8.04
N ALA A 86 -3.14 -38.80 -8.72
CA ALA A 86 -2.66 -39.96 -9.47
C ALA A 86 -1.82 -39.55 -10.69
N THR A 87 -0.97 -40.45 -11.18
CA THR A 87 -0.16 -40.27 -12.40
C THR A 87 -1.00 -39.76 -13.58
N GLY A 88 -0.64 -38.61 -14.14
CA GLY A 88 -1.33 -38.02 -15.30
C GLY A 88 -2.71 -37.40 -15.02
N ALA A 89 -3.15 -37.36 -13.76
CA ALA A 89 -4.39 -36.68 -13.36
C ALA A 89 -4.13 -35.21 -12.99
N SER A 90 -5.22 -34.44 -12.91
CA SER A 90 -5.22 -33.05 -12.44
C SER A 90 -6.36 -32.81 -11.46
N GLN A 91 -6.17 -31.88 -10.53
CA GLN A 91 -7.14 -31.50 -9.51
C GLN A 91 -7.13 -29.97 -9.32
N SER A 92 -8.32 -29.37 -9.16
CA SER A 92 -8.44 -27.99 -8.73
C SER A 92 -8.34 -27.89 -7.20
N ILE A 93 -7.64 -26.88 -6.70
CA ILE A 93 -7.55 -26.52 -5.29
C ILE A 93 -8.20 -25.15 -5.14
N THR A 94 -8.97 -24.97 -4.06
CA THR A 94 -9.71 -23.74 -3.79
C THR A 94 -9.46 -23.25 -2.37
N PHE A 95 -9.21 -21.94 -2.24
CA PHE A 95 -9.04 -21.19 -1.01
C PHE A 95 -10.15 -20.13 -0.92
N SER A 96 -10.48 -19.68 0.29
CA SER A 96 -11.50 -18.67 0.53
C SER A 96 -10.91 -17.61 1.46
N VAL A 97 -10.85 -16.36 1.00
CA VAL A 97 -10.20 -15.25 1.71
C VAL A 97 -11.21 -14.15 1.99
N THR A 98 -11.16 -13.58 3.19
CA THR A 98 -11.98 -12.43 3.60
C THR A 98 -11.09 -11.38 4.26
N ARG A 99 -11.46 -10.12 4.12
CA ARG A 99 -10.74 -8.94 4.64
C ARG A 99 -11.72 -7.90 5.14
N GLU A 100 -11.35 -7.23 6.22
CA GLU A 100 -12.07 -6.06 6.74
C GLU A 100 -11.48 -4.77 6.15
N ASP A 101 -10.15 -4.65 6.14
CA ASP A 101 -9.44 -3.53 5.50
C ASP A 101 -9.65 -3.51 3.98
N GLY A 102 -9.82 -2.30 3.44
CA GLY A 102 -9.85 -2.04 2.00
C GLY A 102 -8.46 -1.86 1.39
N GLY A 103 -8.32 -2.20 0.11
CA GLY A 103 -7.08 -2.10 -0.66
C GLY A 103 -6.82 -3.31 -1.56
N SER A 104 -5.70 -3.29 -2.26
CA SER A 104 -5.31 -4.38 -3.17
C SER A 104 -4.46 -5.45 -2.45
N TYR A 105 -4.81 -6.71 -2.69
CA TYR A 105 -4.17 -7.90 -2.11
C TYR A 105 -3.55 -8.74 -3.22
N THR A 106 -2.22 -8.82 -3.22
CA THR A 106 -1.46 -9.69 -4.13
C THR A 106 -1.57 -11.14 -3.66
N VAL A 107 -2.07 -12.00 -4.52
CA VAL A 107 -2.21 -13.45 -4.31
C VAL A 107 -1.06 -14.16 -5.00
N THR A 108 -0.34 -15.05 -4.29
CA THR A 108 0.60 -15.98 -4.93
C THR A 108 0.40 -17.43 -4.50
N VAL A 109 0.46 -18.33 -5.48
CA VAL A 109 0.44 -19.79 -5.28
C VAL A 109 1.48 -20.39 -6.22
N ASP A 110 2.48 -21.07 -5.66
CA ASP A 110 3.68 -21.51 -6.39
C ASP A 110 4.35 -20.30 -7.10
N SER A 111 4.47 -20.35 -8.43
CA SER A 111 5.03 -19.34 -9.31
C SER A 111 3.97 -18.44 -9.97
N LEU A 112 2.69 -18.63 -9.65
CA LEU A 112 1.59 -17.83 -10.17
C LEU A 112 1.31 -16.63 -9.26
N THR A 113 0.97 -15.50 -9.86
CA THR A 113 0.65 -14.24 -9.16
C THR A 113 -0.50 -13.53 -9.85
N ASP A 114 -1.44 -13.03 -9.07
CA ASP A 114 -2.59 -12.22 -9.48
C ASP A 114 -3.06 -11.40 -8.26
N SER A 115 -4.18 -10.66 -8.33
CA SER A 115 -4.66 -9.82 -7.22
C SER A 115 -6.17 -9.64 -7.17
N PHE A 116 -6.69 -9.31 -5.99
CA PHE A 116 -8.04 -8.75 -5.81
C PHE A 116 -8.00 -7.43 -5.04
N THR A 117 -9.05 -6.62 -5.19
CA THR A 117 -9.25 -5.38 -4.41
C THR A 117 -10.45 -5.52 -3.48
N VAL A 118 -10.27 -5.12 -2.23
CA VAL A 118 -11.34 -5.04 -1.23
C VAL A 118 -11.79 -3.58 -1.14
N VAL A 119 -13.09 -3.34 -1.29
CA VAL A 119 -13.67 -2.00 -1.25
C VAL A 119 -14.52 -1.79 0.00
N GLN A 120 -14.32 -0.65 0.65
CA GLN A 120 -15.15 -0.19 1.78
C GLN A 120 -16.09 0.91 1.31
N GLU A 121 -17.32 0.96 1.83
CA GLU A 121 -18.21 2.11 1.65
C GLU A 121 -17.74 3.26 2.54
N VAL A 122 -17.51 4.42 1.95
CA VAL A 122 -17.01 5.63 2.63
C VAL A 122 -18.16 6.63 2.77
N THR A 123 -18.37 7.09 3.99
CA THR A 123 -19.39 8.11 4.30
C THR A 123 -18.70 9.41 4.68
N PHE A 124 -19.27 10.53 4.21
CA PHE A 124 -18.80 11.88 4.50
C PHE A 124 -19.90 12.59 5.29
N PRO A 125 -19.77 12.79 6.62
CA PRO A 125 -20.83 13.37 7.45
C PRO A 125 -21.14 14.84 7.11
N ASP A 126 -20.14 15.59 6.65
CA ASP A 126 -20.33 16.94 6.12
C ASP A 126 -20.84 16.87 4.66
N SER A 127 -22.07 17.31 4.44
CA SER A 127 -22.71 17.29 3.12
C SER A 127 -22.05 18.23 2.09
N ASN A 128 -21.32 19.25 2.53
CA ASN A 128 -20.57 20.13 1.63
C ASN A 128 -19.30 19.42 1.15
N LEU A 129 -18.61 18.71 2.05
CA LEU A 129 -17.48 17.85 1.69
C LEU A 129 -17.94 16.72 0.77
N GLU A 130 -19.04 16.02 1.09
CA GLU A 130 -19.61 14.98 0.23
C GLU A 130 -19.91 15.51 -1.17
N ALA A 131 -20.50 16.71 -1.27
CA ALA A 131 -20.78 17.36 -2.55
C ALA A 131 -19.49 17.63 -3.36
N VAL A 132 -18.44 18.19 -2.75
CA VAL A 132 -17.16 18.44 -3.45
C VAL A 132 -16.48 17.13 -3.88
N ILE A 133 -16.52 16.09 -3.04
CA ILE A 133 -16.03 14.76 -3.40
C ILE A 133 -16.79 14.26 -4.63
N ARG A 134 -18.13 14.22 -4.58
CA ARG A 134 -18.99 13.75 -5.70
C ARG A 134 -18.84 14.55 -6.98
N GLU A 135 -18.67 15.86 -6.89
CA GLU A 135 -18.31 16.73 -8.02
C GLU A 135 -16.96 16.31 -8.63
N THR A 136 -15.95 16.03 -7.79
CA THR A 136 -14.58 15.72 -8.23
C THR A 136 -14.44 14.30 -8.81
N ILE A 137 -15.07 13.29 -8.19
CA ILE A 137 -15.10 11.91 -8.72
C ILE A 137 -16.21 11.69 -9.78
N ASN A 138 -16.96 12.73 -10.15
CA ASN A 138 -18.07 12.68 -11.12
C ASN A 138 -19.15 11.63 -10.78
N LYS A 139 -19.43 11.40 -9.49
CA LYS A 139 -20.33 10.36 -8.95
C LYS A 139 -21.46 10.96 -8.12
N LEU A 140 -22.38 11.64 -8.80
CA LEU A 140 -23.44 12.45 -8.19
C LEU A 140 -24.48 11.68 -7.35
N GLN A 141 -24.53 10.34 -7.43
CA GLN A 141 -25.51 9.49 -6.74
C GLN A 141 -24.91 8.12 -6.39
N GLY A 142 -25.54 7.45 -5.41
CA GLY A 142 -25.14 6.10 -4.95
C GLY A 142 -24.03 6.11 -3.89
N PRO A 143 -23.69 4.94 -3.33
CA PRO A 143 -22.60 4.80 -2.37
C PRO A 143 -21.27 5.22 -2.98
N ILE A 144 -20.39 5.78 -2.16
CA ILE A 144 -18.99 6.05 -2.50
C ILE A 144 -18.17 4.92 -1.89
N TYR A 145 -17.24 4.37 -2.66
CA TYR A 145 -16.33 3.31 -2.25
C TYR A 145 -14.88 3.79 -2.29
N THR A 146 -14.00 3.13 -1.54
CA THR A 146 -12.55 3.42 -1.57
C THR A 146 -11.97 3.41 -2.99
N SER A 147 -12.45 2.53 -3.88
CA SER A 147 -12.02 2.48 -5.29
C SER A 147 -12.43 3.70 -6.13
N ASP A 148 -13.49 4.43 -5.76
CA ASP A 148 -13.78 5.73 -6.41
C ASP A 148 -12.71 6.78 -6.02
N LEU A 149 -12.23 6.72 -4.77
CA LEU A 149 -11.30 7.66 -4.17
C LEU A 149 -9.83 7.38 -4.53
N GLU A 150 -9.49 6.17 -5.00
CA GLU A 150 -8.13 5.81 -5.43
C GLU A 150 -7.55 6.77 -6.48
N SER A 151 -8.39 7.33 -7.36
CA SER A 151 -7.98 8.29 -8.40
C SER A 151 -7.82 9.73 -7.91
N LEU A 152 -8.28 10.05 -6.69
CA LEU A 152 -8.39 11.40 -6.16
C LEU A 152 -7.03 11.95 -5.70
N THR A 153 -6.31 12.58 -6.62
CA THR A 153 -4.98 13.18 -6.36
C THR A 153 -5.02 14.67 -6.02
N ARG A 154 -6.16 15.34 -6.28
CA ARG A 154 -6.36 16.78 -6.01
C ARG A 154 -7.81 17.07 -5.65
N LEU A 155 -8.03 17.79 -4.54
CA LEU A 155 -9.33 18.26 -4.08
C LEU A 155 -9.27 19.77 -3.82
N ILE A 156 -10.27 20.52 -4.31
CA ILE A 156 -10.40 21.97 -4.12
C ILE A 156 -11.78 22.26 -3.52
N ALA A 157 -11.79 22.69 -2.26
CA ALA A 157 -12.97 22.81 -1.42
C ALA A 157 -13.01 24.16 -0.64
N GLN A 158 -12.31 25.18 -1.15
CA GLN A 158 -12.32 26.53 -0.61
C GLN A 158 -13.73 27.16 -0.60
N GLU A 159 -14.06 27.93 0.45
CA GLU A 159 -15.33 28.66 0.60
C GLU A 159 -16.60 27.76 0.54
N ARG A 160 -16.50 26.49 0.98
CA ARG A 160 -17.61 25.52 0.93
C ARG A 160 -18.40 25.40 2.23
N GLY A 161 -17.95 26.05 3.31
CA GLY A 161 -18.60 25.98 4.63
C GLY A 161 -18.39 24.65 5.36
N ILE A 162 -17.37 23.87 4.98
CA ILE A 162 -17.04 22.56 5.58
C ILE A 162 -16.61 22.73 7.04
N SER A 163 -16.95 21.77 7.90
CA SER A 163 -16.58 21.75 9.32
C SER A 163 -16.08 20.39 9.82
N ASP A 164 -16.48 19.28 9.18
CA ASP A 164 -16.00 17.92 9.46
C ASP A 164 -15.27 17.36 8.23
N LEU A 165 -14.11 16.73 8.45
CA LEU A 165 -13.24 16.16 7.41
C LEU A 165 -13.33 14.63 7.31
N SER A 166 -14.16 13.98 8.13
CA SER A 166 -14.31 12.53 8.18
C SER A 166 -14.70 11.96 6.81
N GLY A 167 -14.04 10.87 6.41
CA GLY A 167 -14.04 10.30 5.07
C GLY A 167 -12.80 10.68 4.24
N LEU A 168 -12.09 11.78 4.55
CA LEU A 168 -10.84 12.13 3.85
C LEU A 168 -9.69 11.17 4.15
N GLU A 169 -9.70 10.47 5.28
CA GLU A 169 -8.68 9.48 5.67
C GLU A 169 -8.55 8.32 4.66
N TYR A 170 -9.59 8.07 3.86
CA TYR A 170 -9.59 7.09 2.77
C TYR A 170 -9.02 7.63 1.44
N CYS A 171 -8.79 8.95 1.32
CA CYS A 171 -8.32 9.61 0.10
C CYS A 171 -6.78 9.57 -0.02
N LEU A 172 -6.19 8.39 0.19
CA LEU A 172 -4.75 8.17 0.44
C LEU A 172 -3.80 8.70 -0.66
N ASN A 173 -4.29 8.88 -1.90
CA ASN A 173 -3.50 9.38 -3.03
C ASN A 173 -3.55 10.92 -3.19
N LEU A 174 -4.17 11.65 -2.26
CA LEU A 174 -4.21 13.12 -2.28
C LEU A 174 -2.80 13.74 -2.19
N ARG A 175 -2.50 14.63 -3.14
CA ARG A 175 -1.24 15.40 -3.19
C ARG A 175 -1.45 16.91 -3.05
N TRP A 176 -2.63 17.38 -3.45
CA TRP A 176 -3.04 18.78 -3.36
C TRP A 176 -4.42 18.86 -2.71
N LEU A 177 -4.50 19.49 -1.55
CA LEU A 177 -5.74 19.66 -0.78
C LEU A 177 -5.91 21.13 -0.41
N ASP A 178 -6.96 21.76 -0.94
CA ASP A 178 -7.32 23.14 -0.64
C ASP A 178 -8.65 23.16 0.13
N LEU A 179 -8.58 23.59 1.38
CA LEU A 179 -9.66 23.64 2.37
C LEU A 179 -9.77 25.05 3.00
N GLY A 180 -9.21 26.08 2.37
CA GLY A 180 -9.23 27.44 2.91
C GLY A 180 -10.64 28.03 3.03
N GLN A 181 -10.83 29.02 3.91
CA GLN A 181 -12.10 29.74 4.11
C GLN A 181 -13.27 28.79 4.44
N ASN A 182 -13.05 27.93 5.42
CA ASN A 182 -14.02 26.97 5.94
C ASN A 182 -14.12 27.11 7.48
N ASN A 183 -14.80 26.18 8.15
CA ASN A 183 -15.02 26.21 9.61
C ASN A 183 -14.21 25.14 10.36
N ILE A 184 -13.17 24.57 9.74
CA ILE A 184 -12.46 23.38 10.21
C ILE A 184 -11.66 23.67 11.47
N SER A 185 -11.79 22.81 12.49
CA SER A 185 -11.00 22.84 13.72
C SER A 185 -10.31 21.52 14.08
N ASP A 186 -10.75 20.39 13.52
CA ASP A 186 -10.09 19.10 13.66
C ASP A 186 -9.44 18.70 12.34
N LEU A 187 -8.16 18.33 12.40
CA LEU A 187 -7.36 17.85 11.28
C LEU A 187 -7.10 16.33 11.37
N SER A 188 -7.67 15.62 12.34
CA SER A 188 -7.40 14.20 12.57
C SER A 188 -7.60 13.29 11.35
N PRO A 189 -8.56 13.51 10.42
CA PRO A 189 -8.69 12.73 9.19
C PRO A 189 -7.51 12.89 8.21
N LEU A 190 -6.71 13.95 8.33
CA LEU A 190 -5.57 14.20 7.45
C LEU A 190 -4.31 13.40 7.84
N ALA A 191 -4.25 12.84 9.05
CA ALA A 191 -3.01 12.28 9.62
C ALA A 191 -2.41 11.09 8.85
N GLY A 192 -3.22 10.38 8.06
CA GLY A 192 -2.79 9.26 7.21
C GLY A 192 -2.34 9.68 5.79
N LEU A 193 -2.58 10.92 5.37
CA LEU A 193 -2.45 11.38 3.97
C LEU A 193 -1.00 11.73 3.58
N SER A 194 -0.10 10.77 3.82
CA SER A 194 1.36 10.93 3.70
C SER A 194 1.87 11.33 2.31
N ASP A 195 1.06 11.23 1.25
CA ASP A 195 1.41 11.66 -0.11
C ASP A 195 1.15 13.16 -0.37
N LEU A 196 0.56 13.88 0.59
CA LEU A 196 0.29 15.33 0.51
C LEU A 196 1.58 16.14 0.33
N ARG A 197 1.51 17.12 -0.60
CA ARG A 197 2.59 18.06 -0.93
C ARG A 197 2.16 19.52 -0.81
N TYR A 198 0.90 19.81 -1.08
CA TYR A 198 0.32 21.15 -1.04
C TYR A 198 -0.94 21.10 -0.20
N LEU A 199 -0.94 21.80 0.93
CA LEU A 199 -2.06 21.86 1.88
C LEU A 199 -2.39 23.32 2.20
N PHE A 200 -3.63 23.72 1.92
CA PHE A 200 -4.14 25.06 2.18
C PHE A 200 -5.31 24.96 3.18
N LEU A 201 -5.13 25.56 4.36
CA LEU A 201 -6.05 25.54 5.51
C LEU A 201 -6.28 26.95 6.08
N GLN A 202 -5.94 27.99 5.32
CA GLN A 202 -6.07 29.39 5.72
C GLN A 202 -7.52 29.81 6.00
N SER A 203 -7.74 30.79 6.88
CA SER A 203 -9.08 31.23 7.30
C SER A 203 -9.94 30.06 7.79
N ASN A 204 -9.51 29.44 8.89
CA ASN A 204 -10.21 28.32 9.55
C ASN A 204 -10.13 28.47 11.09
N ASN A 205 -10.72 27.51 11.82
CA ASN A 205 -10.77 27.50 13.28
C ASN A 205 -9.72 26.56 13.92
N THR A 206 -8.62 26.28 13.22
CA THR A 206 -7.63 25.28 13.66
C THR A 206 -6.65 25.85 14.69
N SER A 207 -6.26 25.03 15.65
CA SER A 207 -5.22 25.34 16.65
C SER A 207 -4.29 24.17 17.00
N ASP A 208 -4.74 22.91 16.84
CA ASP A 208 -3.89 21.72 16.98
C ASP A 208 -3.35 21.30 15.60
N LEU A 209 -2.02 21.17 15.51
CA LEU A 209 -1.30 20.73 14.31
C LEU A 209 -0.72 19.31 14.44
N LEU A 210 -0.96 18.60 15.55
CA LEU A 210 -0.46 17.25 15.78
C LEU A 210 -0.80 16.27 14.62
N PRO A 211 -2.00 16.29 14.00
CA PRO A 211 -2.31 15.46 12.83
C PRO A 211 -1.37 15.69 11.63
N LEU A 212 -0.77 16.88 11.48
CA LEU A 212 0.12 17.19 10.36
C LEU A 212 1.55 16.66 10.55
N SER A 213 1.92 16.23 11.77
CA SER A 213 3.32 15.86 12.11
C SER A 213 3.89 14.67 11.32
N SER A 214 3.03 13.81 10.75
CA SER A 214 3.39 12.69 9.88
C SER A 214 3.64 13.08 8.42
N LEU A 215 3.16 14.25 7.98
CA LEU A 215 3.02 14.64 6.57
C LEU A 215 4.32 15.18 5.96
N THR A 216 5.42 14.44 6.17
CA THR A 216 6.79 14.84 5.85
C THR A 216 7.06 15.12 4.36
N ASN A 217 6.15 14.79 3.46
CA ASN A 217 6.21 15.12 2.02
C ASN A 217 5.68 16.53 1.68
N LEU A 218 5.12 17.28 2.64
CA LEU A 218 4.65 18.65 2.42
C LEU A 218 5.77 19.57 1.90
N GLU A 219 5.50 20.21 0.77
CA GLU A 219 6.36 21.21 0.11
C GLU A 219 5.81 22.64 0.31
N LEU A 220 4.49 22.78 0.41
CA LEU A 220 3.78 24.02 0.72
C LEU A 220 2.70 23.76 1.78
N LEU A 221 2.67 24.62 2.80
CA LEU A 221 1.66 24.62 3.85
C LEU A 221 1.19 26.06 4.12
N ASP A 222 -0.09 26.34 3.88
CA ASP A 222 -0.75 27.60 4.24
C ASP A 222 -1.71 27.37 5.41
N LEU A 223 -1.39 28.01 6.54
CA LEU A 223 -2.12 27.96 7.81
C LEU A 223 -2.42 29.38 8.33
N SER A 224 -2.44 30.38 7.44
CA SER A 224 -2.71 31.77 7.79
C SER A 224 -4.14 31.99 8.32
N ASP A 225 -4.40 33.06 9.08
CA ASP A 225 -5.73 33.39 9.64
C ASP A 225 -6.37 32.19 10.40
N ASN A 226 -5.72 31.80 11.49
CA ASN A 226 -6.08 30.64 12.32
C ASN A 226 -5.77 30.91 13.82
N ASN A 227 -5.89 29.89 14.68
CA ASN A 227 -5.72 30.00 16.13
C ASN A 227 -4.47 29.25 16.66
N ILE A 228 -3.41 29.18 15.86
CA ILE A 228 -2.20 28.39 16.15
C ILE A 228 -1.29 29.15 17.11
N GLY A 229 -0.86 28.46 18.18
CA GLY A 229 0.14 28.97 19.14
C GLY A 229 1.36 28.06 19.33
N ASP A 230 1.25 26.76 19.03
CA ASP A 230 2.38 25.81 19.05
C ASP A 230 2.72 25.33 17.64
N LEU A 231 4.02 25.35 17.33
CA LEU A 231 4.58 24.87 16.06
C LEU A 231 5.36 23.56 16.23
N SER A 232 5.39 22.96 17.43
CA SER A 232 6.14 21.74 17.69
C SER A 232 5.81 20.57 16.74
N PRO A 233 4.57 20.37 16.24
CA PRO A 233 4.27 19.33 15.24
C PRO A 233 4.98 19.53 13.89
N LEU A 234 5.32 20.77 13.52
CA LEU A 234 5.93 21.10 12.23
C LEU A 234 7.43 20.75 12.15
N THR A 235 8.08 20.45 13.28
CA THR A 235 9.53 20.21 13.39
C THR A 235 10.05 19.12 12.43
N GLY A 236 9.20 18.14 12.06
CA GLY A 236 9.55 17.05 11.15
C GLY A 236 9.39 17.34 9.65
N LEU A 237 8.77 18.46 9.27
CA LEU A 237 8.34 18.74 7.89
C LEU A 237 9.46 19.32 7.01
N ILE A 238 10.63 18.66 7.03
CA ILE A 238 11.90 19.13 6.45
C ILE A 238 11.88 19.43 4.93
N ASN A 239 10.85 19.00 4.20
CA ASN A 239 10.68 19.26 2.77
C ASN A 239 9.93 20.57 2.45
N LEU A 240 9.43 21.30 3.47
CA LEU A 240 8.73 22.57 3.29
C LEU A 240 9.62 23.62 2.62
N LYS A 241 9.09 24.21 1.54
CA LYS A 241 9.68 25.29 0.75
C LYS A 241 8.94 26.60 0.96
N GLU A 242 7.64 26.52 1.20
CA GLU A 242 6.76 27.67 1.40
C GLU A 242 5.84 27.38 2.60
N LEU A 243 5.89 28.27 3.60
CA LEU A 243 5.09 28.17 4.82
C LEU A 243 4.47 29.53 5.13
N ASP A 244 3.13 29.58 5.17
CA ASP A 244 2.40 30.74 5.67
C ASP A 244 1.75 30.43 7.02
N LEU A 245 2.08 31.25 8.01
CA LEU A 245 1.59 31.23 9.38
C LEU A 245 1.13 32.63 9.79
N GLY A 246 0.77 33.48 8.83
CA GLY A 246 0.28 34.84 9.06
C GLY A 246 -0.99 34.86 9.92
N ASP A 247 -1.22 35.95 10.66
CA ASP A 247 -2.45 36.21 11.44
C ASP A 247 -2.81 35.03 12.37
N ASN A 248 -1.93 34.77 13.34
CA ASN A 248 -1.99 33.65 14.29
C ASN A 248 -1.50 34.10 15.69
N GLN A 249 -1.32 33.15 16.62
CA GLN A 249 -1.00 33.42 18.04
C GLN A 249 0.42 32.99 18.43
N ILE A 250 1.34 32.93 17.46
CA ILE A 250 2.68 32.35 17.60
C ILE A 250 3.61 33.33 18.34
N SER A 251 4.27 32.83 19.38
CA SER A 251 5.37 33.50 20.08
C SER A 251 6.72 32.76 19.94
N ASN A 252 6.69 31.44 19.75
CA ASN A 252 7.88 30.58 19.75
C ASN A 252 8.09 29.90 18.39
N ILE A 253 9.03 30.44 17.60
CA ILE A 253 9.43 29.91 16.30
C ILE A 253 10.62 28.93 16.36
N SER A 254 11.02 28.48 17.56
CA SER A 254 12.10 27.48 17.72
C SER A 254 11.91 26.19 16.91
N PRO A 255 10.68 25.64 16.74
CA PRO A 255 10.45 24.45 15.91
C PRO A 255 10.87 24.60 14.43
N LEU A 256 10.89 25.83 13.89
CA LEU A 256 11.20 26.09 12.49
C LEU A 256 12.70 25.96 12.15
N VAL A 257 13.59 25.85 13.15
CA VAL A 257 15.06 25.84 12.97
C VAL A 257 15.57 24.71 12.06
N GLY A 258 14.81 23.60 11.96
CA GLY A 258 15.15 22.44 11.13
C GLY A 258 14.71 22.54 9.67
N LEU A 259 13.89 23.53 9.30
CA LEU A 259 13.25 23.64 7.98
C LEU A 259 14.17 24.32 6.96
N THR A 260 15.41 23.85 6.84
CA THR A 260 16.49 24.54 6.10
C THR A 260 16.27 24.66 4.59
N ASP A 261 15.27 23.95 4.04
CA ASP A 261 14.91 23.97 2.62
C ASP A 261 13.86 25.04 2.25
N MET A 262 13.36 25.76 3.26
CA MET A 262 12.37 26.83 3.11
C MET A 262 12.91 28.04 2.34
N THR A 263 12.19 28.42 1.29
CA THR A 263 12.44 29.58 0.41
C THR A 263 11.49 30.75 0.66
N ARG A 264 10.28 30.50 1.18
CA ARG A 264 9.31 31.53 1.59
C ARG A 264 8.77 31.24 2.99
N LEU A 265 8.74 32.26 3.85
CA LEU A 265 8.16 32.18 5.19
C LEU A 265 7.33 33.45 5.47
N SER A 266 6.06 33.27 5.82
CA SER A 266 5.23 34.33 6.39
C SER A 266 4.92 34.01 7.85
N LEU A 267 5.19 34.99 8.72
CA LEU A 267 4.96 34.98 10.15
C LEU A 267 4.32 36.31 10.60
N SER A 268 3.71 37.06 9.67
CA SER A 268 3.11 38.36 9.96
C SER A 268 1.90 38.24 10.89
N GLY A 269 1.48 39.32 11.57
CA GLY A 269 0.28 39.30 12.41
C GLY A 269 0.37 38.30 13.58
N ASN A 270 1.52 38.24 14.25
CA ASN A 270 1.82 37.31 15.33
C ASN A 270 2.44 38.04 16.53
N ILE A 271 2.85 37.31 17.57
CA ILE A 271 3.37 37.88 18.82
C ILE A 271 4.87 37.59 19.06
N ILE A 272 5.62 37.35 17.98
CA ILE A 272 7.05 37.00 18.02
C ILE A 272 7.88 38.22 18.40
N SER A 273 8.88 38.03 19.28
CA SER A 273 9.91 39.04 19.59
C SER A 273 11.34 38.62 19.19
N GLU A 274 11.58 37.31 19.01
CA GLU A 274 12.93 36.73 18.86
C GLU A 274 13.07 35.99 17.53
N LEU A 275 14.01 36.45 16.69
CA LEU A 275 14.26 35.88 15.34
C LEU A 275 15.43 34.89 15.30
N THR A 276 16.11 34.67 16.43
CA THR A 276 17.28 33.79 16.54
C THR A 276 17.10 32.38 15.91
N PRO A 277 15.94 31.71 16.02
CA PRO A 277 15.72 30.41 15.36
C PRO A 277 15.80 30.42 13.82
N LEU A 278 15.55 31.57 13.18
CA LEU A 278 15.57 31.69 11.71
C LEU A 278 16.99 31.77 11.13
N ALA A 279 18.02 31.93 11.97
CA ALA A 279 19.40 32.13 11.53
C ALA A 279 20.01 30.95 10.72
N GLY A 280 19.42 29.75 10.81
CA GLY A 280 19.81 28.58 10.01
C GLY A 280 19.22 28.52 8.60
N LEU A 281 18.21 29.34 8.28
CA LEU A 281 17.39 29.24 7.07
C LEU A 281 18.05 29.87 5.84
N SER A 282 19.25 29.38 5.50
CA SER A 282 20.13 29.95 4.48
C SER A 282 19.60 29.96 3.03
N LYS A 283 18.48 29.28 2.75
CA LYS A 283 17.79 29.28 1.46
C LYS A 283 16.63 30.27 1.37
N LEU A 284 16.28 30.96 2.45
CA LEU A 284 15.12 31.84 2.54
C LEU A 284 15.29 33.08 1.64
N GLN A 285 14.31 33.33 0.77
CA GLN A 285 14.30 34.41 -0.22
C GLN A 285 13.27 35.49 0.13
N GLU A 286 12.12 35.06 0.68
CA GLU A 286 11.01 35.92 1.08
C GLU A 286 10.66 35.64 2.55
N LEU A 287 10.62 36.69 3.36
CA LEU A 287 10.35 36.63 4.80
C LEU A 287 9.43 37.79 5.19
N TYR A 288 8.22 37.47 5.66
CA TYR A 288 7.21 38.43 6.10
C TYR A 288 7.07 38.38 7.62
N LEU A 289 7.20 39.56 8.26
CA LEU A 289 7.29 39.76 9.71
C LEU A 289 6.57 41.04 10.17
N ASN A 290 5.67 41.61 9.37
CA ASN A 290 4.88 42.77 9.79
C ASN A 290 3.95 42.40 10.96
N GLU A 291 3.53 43.40 11.74
CA GLU A 291 2.66 43.20 12.91
C GLU A 291 3.15 42.09 13.87
N ASN A 292 4.38 42.26 14.36
CA ASN A 292 5.01 41.43 15.40
C ASN A 292 5.69 42.31 16.47
N ASN A 293 6.09 41.71 17.59
CA ASN A 293 6.72 42.36 18.75
C ASN A 293 8.26 42.41 18.69
N ILE A 294 8.83 42.50 17.48
CA ILE A 294 10.29 42.47 17.25
C ILE A 294 10.92 43.82 17.65
N SER A 295 12.06 43.78 18.34
CA SER A 295 12.76 44.96 18.92
C SER A 295 14.22 45.10 18.48
#